data_AF-A0A3N4IN31-F1
#
_entry.id   AF-A0A3N4IN31-F1
#
_cell.length_a   1.000
_cell.length_b   1.000
_cell.length_c   1.000
_cell.angle_alpha   90.00
_cell.angle_beta   90.00
_cell.angle_gamma   90.00
#
_symmetry.space_group_name_H-M   'P 1'
#
loop_
_entity.id
_entity.type
_entity.pdbx_description
1 polymer ?
#
loop_
_entity_poly.entity_id
_entity_poly.type
_entity_poly.pdbx_seq_one_letter_code
_entity_poly.pdbx_strand_id
1 'polypeptide(L)'
;MESITSSDLRWWAQEQLSSLRSILDSSHPLVKSALELAEKHWIATVVISWIVYEIGLAIYRLYFHPLAKYPGPKLAAVTAFYEFYYDFYATPKGQTHEKILSLHDLYGDIFRLGPNKLRVNDLQAYDKIHGIGTRFILSDFYKGSQMPKALFTQEDNKVHRERRRILSPLFTKTETNRLLPLVSRKTRMFFDRIERDCQATGKVAWEAHHRMQAILSDIIMEFCYGRSYNLLAQEDQHHAMNEAMNEVVKKYPILKYVPWITGIFKALPFAVNEWLIPGSTMLDQAALTLAKELEVQFKQKEAGTFKKDPNGPVTVYNELLESYDDKEALVQDATMIYAAGVHTVAHLLTVAFYHIAADKTIQDRLFKEIKSVWPDRDGARPAVETLEALPYLTAFIKEARRLSYGISGALPRKTPPGGAELAGQRLPANIVVETSPFSIHHHRAFGTREETRKFRPERWLDPSSRNLEKYIVNFSSGSRICLGIHLAMLEIYHILPEMVRRYEIELGDVMKEEGFRFIDSWMPLAERHDLDFLLTVREE
;
A
#
# COMPACT_ATOMS: atom_id res chain seq x y z
N MET A 1 31.53 -34.55 3.81
CA MET A 1 30.39 -34.61 4.75
C MET A 1 29.89 -36.04 4.74
N GLU A 2 30.22 -36.81 5.78
CA GLU A 2 29.73 -38.18 5.93
C GLU A 2 28.22 -38.16 6.15
N SER A 3 27.50 -39.00 5.41
CA SER A 3 26.05 -39.10 5.50
C SER A 3 25.65 -39.77 6.81
N ILE A 4 24.97 -39.03 7.69
CA ILE A 4 24.35 -39.58 8.90
C ILE A 4 23.37 -40.68 8.48
N THR A 5 23.61 -41.91 8.95
CA THR A 5 22.76 -43.05 8.62
C THR A 5 21.56 -43.12 9.57
N SER A 6 20.49 -43.82 9.14
CA SER A 6 19.32 -44.03 10.00
C SER A 6 19.63 -44.82 11.27
N SER A 7 20.71 -45.61 11.28
CA SER A 7 21.25 -46.28 12.47
C SER A 7 21.86 -45.30 13.48
N ASP A 8 22.57 -44.27 13.01
CA ASP A 8 23.21 -43.28 13.89
C ASP A 8 22.16 -42.44 14.62
N LEU A 9 21.08 -42.08 13.94
CA LEU A 9 19.92 -41.38 14.53
C LEU A 9 19.19 -42.24 15.58
N ARG A 10 19.07 -43.55 15.35
CA ARG A 10 18.44 -44.48 16.31
C ARG A 10 19.29 -44.70 17.55
N TRP A 11 20.60 -44.85 17.38
CA TRP A 11 21.54 -44.98 18.49
C TRP A 11 21.57 -43.70 19.33
N TRP A 12 21.68 -42.53 18.69
CA TRP A 12 21.62 -41.24 19.37
C TRP A 12 20.31 -41.05 20.15
N ALA A 13 19.16 -41.38 19.55
CA ALA A 13 17.87 -41.32 20.23
C ALA A 13 17.79 -42.29 21.42
N GLN A 14 18.32 -43.50 21.31
CA GLN A 14 18.37 -44.47 22.41
C GLN A 14 19.27 -44.03 23.56
N GLU A 15 20.40 -43.40 23.27
CA GLU A 15 21.34 -42.88 24.27
C GLU A 15 20.78 -41.62 24.99
N GLN A 16 20.07 -40.76 24.26
CA GLN A 16 19.32 -39.65 24.87
C GLN A 16 18.16 -40.16 25.75
N LEU A 17 17.47 -41.23 25.34
CA LEU A 17 16.41 -41.85 26.13
C LEU A 17 16.94 -42.57 27.38
N SER A 18 18.12 -43.21 27.32
CA SER A 18 18.72 -43.91 28.47
C SER A 18 19.28 -42.93 29.52
N SER A 19 19.88 -41.83 29.07
CA SER A 19 20.34 -40.75 29.94
C SER A 19 19.18 -40.01 30.61
N LEU A 20 18.07 -39.76 29.90
CA LEU A 20 16.84 -39.24 30.49
C LEU A 20 16.26 -40.19 31.55
N ARG A 21 16.28 -41.52 31.31
CA ARG A 21 15.82 -42.53 32.29
C ARG A 21 16.65 -42.54 33.58
N SER A 22 17.97 -42.41 33.46
CA SER A 22 18.90 -42.28 34.61
C SER A 22 18.61 -41.05 35.48
N ILE A 23 18.29 -39.91 34.85
CA ILE A 23 17.90 -38.68 35.55
C ILE A 23 16.51 -38.82 36.20
N LEU A 24 15.60 -39.54 35.54
CA LEU A 24 14.26 -39.86 36.05
C LEU A 24 14.30 -40.74 37.30
N ASP A 25 15.17 -41.76 37.33
CA ASP A 25 15.28 -42.69 38.47
C ASP A 25 15.97 -42.07 39.70
N SER A 26 16.73 -40.99 39.51
CA SER A 26 17.35 -40.21 40.59
C SER A 26 16.51 -39.01 41.05
N SER A 27 15.34 -38.79 40.44
CA SER A 27 14.46 -37.65 40.73
C SER A 27 13.57 -37.90 41.96
N HIS A 28 13.17 -36.82 42.64
CA HIS A 28 12.28 -36.87 43.81
C HIS A 28 10.98 -37.63 43.46
N PRO A 29 10.37 -38.43 44.38
CA PRO A 29 9.20 -39.25 44.08
C PRO A 29 8.04 -38.49 43.41
N LEU A 30 7.83 -37.23 43.79
CA LEU A 30 6.85 -36.34 43.16
C LEU A 30 7.14 -36.04 41.68
N VAL A 31 8.42 -35.89 41.30
CA VAL A 31 8.85 -35.67 39.91
C VAL A 31 8.62 -36.93 39.10
N LYS A 32 8.94 -38.10 39.65
CA LYS A 32 8.69 -39.40 39.00
C LYS A 32 7.20 -39.63 38.75
N SER A 33 6.34 -39.42 39.76
CA SER A 33 4.88 -39.52 39.60
C SER A 33 4.31 -38.48 38.62
N ALA A 34 4.85 -37.26 38.60
CA ALA A 34 4.45 -36.25 37.62
C ALA A 34 4.82 -36.64 36.19
N LEU A 35 6.00 -37.25 36.00
CA LEU A 35 6.47 -37.71 34.69
C LEU A 35 5.69 -38.94 34.19
N GLU A 36 5.37 -39.88 35.08
CA GLU A 36 4.49 -41.02 34.76
C GLU A 36 3.08 -40.57 34.38
N LEU A 37 2.53 -39.58 35.09
CA LEU A 37 1.24 -38.97 34.76
C LEU A 37 1.32 -38.21 33.42
N ALA A 38 2.43 -37.53 33.16
CA ALA A 38 2.67 -36.83 31.91
C ALA A 38 2.79 -37.77 30.71
N GLU A 39 3.46 -38.92 30.87
CA GLU A 39 3.55 -39.95 29.85
C GLU A 39 2.18 -40.57 29.56
N LYS A 40 1.43 -40.89 30.62
CA LYS A 40 0.07 -41.46 30.52
C LYS A 40 -0.93 -40.48 29.89
N HIS A 41 -0.78 -39.18 30.12
CA HIS A 41 -1.67 -38.12 29.65
C HIS A 41 -0.91 -37.04 28.86
N TRP A 42 -0.12 -37.45 27.88
CA TRP A 42 0.78 -36.54 27.16
C TRP A 42 0.07 -35.39 26.45
N ILE A 43 -1.12 -35.63 25.86
CA ILE A 43 -1.93 -34.57 25.22
C ILE A 43 -2.34 -33.52 26.25
N ALA A 44 -2.89 -33.96 27.39
CA ALA A 44 -3.32 -33.05 28.45
C ALA A 44 -2.13 -32.28 29.02
N THR A 45 -0.98 -32.93 29.18
CA THR A 45 0.25 -32.30 29.66
C THR A 45 0.75 -31.21 28.70
N VAL A 46 0.75 -31.48 27.40
CA VAL A 46 1.12 -30.50 26.36
C VAL A 46 0.16 -29.32 26.39
N VAL A 47 -1.15 -29.56 26.43
CA VAL A 47 -2.17 -28.50 26.48
C VAL A 47 -2.04 -27.65 27.75
N ILE A 48 -1.89 -28.27 28.92
CA ILE A 48 -1.70 -27.57 30.19
C ILE A 48 -0.41 -26.75 30.17
N SER A 49 0.70 -27.33 29.71
CA SER A 49 1.98 -26.63 29.61
C SER A 49 1.90 -25.43 28.68
N TRP A 50 1.21 -25.56 27.54
CA TRP A 50 0.95 -24.45 26.62
C TRP A 50 0.10 -23.36 27.28
N ILE A 51 -0.98 -23.71 27.98
CA ILE A 51 -1.82 -22.74 28.72
C ILE A 51 -1.01 -21.99 29.78
N VAL A 52 -0.21 -22.70 30.58
CA VAL A 52 0.65 -22.10 31.61
C VAL A 52 1.66 -21.15 30.97
N TYR A 53 2.25 -21.54 29.84
CA TYR A 53 3.15 -20.68 29.08
C TYR A 53 2.45 -19.41 28.57
N GLU A 54 1.27 -19.52 27.96
CA GLU A 54 0.50 -18.37 27.46
C GLU A 54 0.09 -17.42 28.58
N ILE A 55 -0.33 -17.94 29.74
CA ILE A 55 -0.65 -17.13 30.92
C ILE A 55 0.61 -16.41 31.44
N GLY A 56 1.73 -17.13 31.59
CA GLY A 56 3.00 -16.55 32.02
C GLY A 56 3.48 -15.46 31.04
N LEU A 57 3.35 -15.71 29.74
CA LEU A 57 3.67 -14.76 28.68
C LEU A 57 2.76 -13.53 28.70
N ALA A 58 1.46 -13.69 28.97
CA ALA A 58 0.52 -12.58 29.13
C ALA A 58 0.88 -11.71 30.32
N ILE A 59 1.18 -12.31 31.48
CA ILE A 59 1.65 -11.60 32.69
C ILE A 59 2.94 -10.83 32.38
N TYR A 60 3.93 -11.49 31.75
CA TYR A 60 5.15 -10.83 31.32
C TYR A 60 4.87 -9.63 30.41
N ARG A 61 4.04 -9.82 29.37
CA ARG A 61 3.69 -8.77 28.41
C ARG A 61 2.99 -7.58 29.08
N LEU A 62 2.13 -7.82 30.06
CA LEU A 62 1.33 -6.79 30.72
C LEU A 62 2.12 -5.98 31.75
N TYR A 63 3.02 -6.62 32.51
CA TYR A 63 3.64 -6.00 33.69
C TYR A 63 5.15 -5.81 33.58
N PHE A 64 5.86 -6.69 32.87
CA PHE A 64 7.33 -6.74 32.89
C PHE A 64 7.97 -6.37 31.55
N HIS A 65 7.21 -6.41 30.46
CA HIS A 65 7.70 -6.03 29.13
C HIS A 65 8.13 -4.55 29.10
N PRO A 66 9.18 -4.17 28.34
CA PRO A 66 9.62 -2.77 28.25
C PRO A 66 8.53 -1.76 27.82
N LEU A 67 7.48 -2.27 27.17
CA LEU A 67 6.32 -1.48 26.75
C LEU A 67 5.16 -1.47 27.76
N ALA A 68 5.28 -2.09 28.94
CA ALA A 68 4.24 -2.14 29.96
C ALA A 68 3.83 -0.75 30.48
N LYS A 69 4.77 0.21 30.43
CA LYS A 69 4.53 1.61 30.82
C LYS A 69 3.64 2.40 29.87
N TYR A 70 3.45 1.95 28.63
CA TYR A 70 2.64 2.66 27.65
C TYR A 70 1.16 2.31 27.83
N PRO A 71 0.25 3.30 27.75
CA PRO A 71 -1.18 3.04 27.80
C PRO A 71 -1.63 2.26 26.57
N GLY A 72 -2.83 1.67 26.62
CA GLY A 72 -3.42 0.96 25.49
C GLY A 72 -4.31 -0.21 25.91
N PRO A 73 -5.05 -0.80 24.96
CA PRO A 73 -5.91 -1.95 25.26
C PRO A 73 -5.08 -3.13 25.80
N LYS A 74 -5.48 -3.68 26.96
CA LYS A 74 -4.73 -4.78 27.60
C LYS A 74 -4.68 -6.04 26.73
N LEU A 75 -5.74 -6.33 25.98
CA LEU A 75 -5.76 -7.45 25.04
C LEU A 75 -4.74 -7.25 23.90
N ALA A 76 -4.61 -6.02 23.38
CA ALA A 76 -3.60 -5.69 22.37
C ALA A 76 -2.17 -5.82 22.91
N ALA A 77 -1.94 -5.51 24.20
CA ALA A 77 -0.64 -5.73 24.82
C ALA A 77 -0.24 -7.22 24.90
N VAL A 78 -1.21 -8.13 24.97
CA VAL A 78 -0.98 -9.57 25.10
C VAL A 78 -0.89 -10.27 23.74
N THR A 79 -1.70 -9.89 22.75
CA THR A 79 -1.82 -10.62 21.48
C THR A 79 -2.05 -9.70 20.28
N ALA A 80 -1.57 -10.12 19.11
CA ALA A 80 -1.88 -9.48 17.83
C ALA A 80 -3.34 -9.72 17.39
N PHE A 81 -4.04 -10.68 18.02
CA PHE A 81 -5.43 -11.01 17.71
C PHE A 81 -6.38 -9.82 17.88
N TYR A 82 -6.04 -8.87 18.78
CA TYR A 82 -6.84 -7.66 18.96
C TYR A 82 -6.94 -6.85 17.65
N GLU A 83 -5.82 -6.62 16.98
CA GLU A 83 -5.80 -5.83 15.74
C GLU A 83 -6.36 -6.66 14.57
N PHE A 84 -6.02 -7.95 14.50
CA PHE A 84 -6.62 -8.89 13.55
C PHE A 84 -8.15 -8.90 13.62
N TYR A 85 -8.73 -8.91 14.82
CA TYR A 85 -10.17 -8.85 15.02
C TYR A 85 -10.79 -7.61 14.37
N TYR A 86 -10.17 -6.44 14.51
CA TYR A 86 -10.68 -5.22 13.86
C TYR A 86 -10.49 -5.25 12.35
N ASP A 87 -9.32 -5.67 11.88
CA ASP A 87 -9.03 -5.74 10.44
C ASP A 87 -9.88 -6.74 9.67
N PHE A 88 -10.33 -7.82 10.32
CA PHE A 88 -11.01 -8.92 9.64
C PHE A 88 -12.50 -9.04 9.97
N TYR A 89 -12.89 -8.85 11.23
CA TYR A 89 -14.24 -9.24 11.70
C TYR A 89 -15.07 -8.06 12.18
N ALA A 90 -14.49 -7.20 13.01
CA ALA A 90 -15.25 -6.17 13.75
C ALA A 90 -15.76 -5.05 12.85
N THR A 91 -15.09 -4.81 11.73
CA THR A 91 -15.49 -3.80 10.75
C THR A 91 -15.85 -4.50 9.45
N PRO A 92 -17.14 -4.85 9.23
CA PRO A 92 -17.62 -5.08 7.88
C PRO A 92 -17.20 -3.85 7.07
N LYS A 93 -16.41 -4.03 6.01
CA LYS A 93 -15.80 -2.96 5.19
C LYS A 93 -14.47 -2.34 5.71
N GLY A 94 -13.76 -2.95 6.65
CA GLY A 94 -12.34 -2.65 6.90
C GLY A 94 -12.02 -1.32 7.61
N GLN A 95 -12.91 -0.74 8.40
CA GLN A 95 -12.73 0.55 9.08
C GLN A 95 -11.75 0.54 10.29
N THR A 96 -10.68 -0.25 10.26
CA THR A 96 -9.69 -0.29 11.36
C THR A 96 -9.08 1.07 11.65
N HIS A 97 -8.83 1.87 10.61
CA HIS A 97 -8.30 3.22 10.75
C HIS A 97 -9.17 4.14 11.64
N GLU A 98 -10.50 3.96 11.64
CA GLU A 98 -11.40 4.68 12.54
C GLU A 98 -11.22 4.25 13.99
N LYS A 99 -11.10 2.94 14.21
CA LYS A 99 -10.82 2.41 15.54
C LYS A 99 -9.50 2.96 16.07
N ILE A 100 -8.45 2.99 15.25
CA ILE A 100 -7.15 3.55 15.65
C ILE A 100 -7.26 5.01 16.05
N LEU A 101 -8.04 5.81 15.34
CA LEU A 101 -8.22 7.22 15.71
C LEU A 101 -8.99 7.41 17.02
N SER A 102 -10.03 6.61 17.27
CA SER A 102 -10.69 6.61 18.58
C SER A 102 -9.76 6.19 19.73
N LEU A 103 -8.77 5.33 19.45
CA LEU A 103 -7.77 4.93 20.44
C LEU A 103 -6.74 6.03 20.71
N HIS A 104 -6.42 6.87 19.71
CA HIS A 104 -5.62 8.08 19.93
C HIS A 104 -6.38 9.11 20.78
N ASP A 105 -7.69 9.26 20.58
CA ASP A 105 -8.51 10.14 21.43
C ASP A 105 -8.50 9.67 22.90
N LEU A 106 -8.44 8.35 23.14
CA LEU A 106 -8.47 7.76 24.49
C LEU A 106 -7.09 7.71 25.17
N TYR A 107 -6.04 7.34 24.44
CA TYR A 107 -4.71 7.03 25.00
C TYR A 107 -3.63 8.06 24.64
N GLY A 108 -3.94 9.03 23.79
CA GLY A 108 -3.03 10.08 23.35
C GLY A 108 -2.15 9.71 22.16
N ASP A 109 -1.08 10.49 21.96
CA ASP A 109 -0.25 10.45 20.76
C ASP A 109 0.56 9.14 20.64
N ILE A 110 0.87 8.46 21.75
CA ILE A 110 1.56 7.16 21.76
C ILE A 110 0.85 6.17 22.67
N PHE A 111 0.49 5.01 22.11
CA PHE A 111 -0.09 3.92 22.87
C PHE A 111 0.33 2.54 22.33
N ARG A 112 0.20 1.51 23.15
CA ARG A 112 0.54 0.13 22.82
C ARG A 112 -0.60 -0.58 22.10
N LEU A 113 -0.32 -1.08 20.89
CA LEU A 113 -1.26 -1.84 20.04
C LEU A 113 -0.64 -3.18 19.61
N GLY A 114 0.11 -3.81 20.50
CA GLY A 114 0.71 -5.12 20.25
C GLY A 114 1.70 -5.52 21.34
N PRO A 115 2.11 -6.80 21.38
CA PRO A 115 3.13 -7.26 22.31
C PRO A 115 4.42 -6.43 22.25
N ASN A 116 4.90 -6.16 21.04
CA ASN A 116 6.14 -5.41 20.80
C ASN A 116 5.92 -4.21 19.86
N LYS A 117 4.77 -3.53 19.99
CA LYS A 117 4.28 -2.56 19.00
C LYS A 117 3.61 -1.34 19.62
N LEU A 118 3.98 -0.16 19.14
CA LEU A 118 3.40 1.13 19.52
C LEU A 118 2.76 1.82 18.30
N ARG A 119 1.60 2.42 18.50
CA ARG A 119 1.01 3.39 17.57
C ARG A 119 1.47 4.79 17.94
N VAL A 120 1.76 5.60 16.93
CA VAL A 120 2.30 6.96 17.07
C VAL A 120 1.53 7.90 16.15
N ASN A 121 0.94 8.94 16.71
CA ASN A 121 0.28 10.05 16.01
C ASN A 121 0.84 11.39 16.49
N ASP A 122 2.15 11.57 16.29
CA ASP A 122 2.86 12.83 16.54
C ASP A 122 3.59 13.25 15.26
N LEU A 123 3.43 14.52 14.88
CA LEU A 123 3.95 15.06 13.63
C LEU A 123 5.49 15.10 13.61
N GLN A 124 6.12 15.40 14.75
CA GLN A 124 7.58 15.41 14.84
C GLN A 124 8.17 14.00 14.87
N ALA A 125 7.49 13.06 15.52
CA ALA A 125 7.84 11.65 15.46
C ALA A 125 7.71 11.10 14.04
N TYR A 126 6.70 11.50 13.28
CA TYR A 126 6.59 11.14 11.85
C TYR A 126 7.82 11.59 11.06
N ASP A 127 8.24 12.85 11.22
CA ASP A 127 9.44 13.40 10.58
C ASP A 127 10.71 12.62 10.99
N LYS A 128 10.84 12.20 12.26
CA LYS A 128 11.96 11.37 12.74
C LYS A 128 11.94 9.94 12.19
N ILE A 129 10.77 9.32 12.08
CA ILE A 129 10.61 7.92 11.65
C ILE A 129 10.87 7.79 10.15
N HIS A 130 10.28 8.68 9.34
CA HIS A 130 10.30 8.58 7.88
C HIS A 130 11.27 9.55 7.19
N GLY A 131 11.81 10.52 7.92
CA GLY A 131 12.66 11.58 7.37
C GLY A 131 13.99 11.11 6.75
N ILE A 132 14.67 12.06 6.11
CA ILE A 132 15.97 11.84 5.48
C ILE A 132 16.98 11.40 6.54
N GLY A 133 17.77 10.36 6.23
CA GLY A 133 18.77 9.83 7.15
C GLY A 133 18.21 8.98 8.30
N THR A 134 16.92 8.63 8.25
CA THR A 134 16.30 7.72 9.23
C THR A 134 17.11 6.44 9.41
N ARG A 135 17.29 6.06 10.69
CA ARG A 135 17.90 4.78 11.08
C ARG A 135 16.86 3.69 11.32
N PHE A 136 15.58 4.05 11.29
CA PHE A 136 14.49 3.09 11.37
C PHE A 136 14.47 2.23 10.11
N ILE A 137 14.23 0.94 10.28
CA ILE A 137 14.12 -0.04 9.19
C ILE A 137 12.68 -0.51 9.04
N LEU A 138 12.32 -1.09 7.89
CA LEU A 138 10.98 -1.70 7.75
C LEU A 138 10.81 -2.82 8.77
N SER A 139 9.59 -2.99 9.27
CA SER A 139 9.25 -4.16 10.11
C SER A 139 8.93 -5.39 9.26
N ASP A 140 8.87 -6.55 9.91
CA ASP A 140 8.52 -7.83 9.30
C ASP A 140 7.11 -7.85 8.69
N PHE A 141 6.27 -6.86 9.01
CA PHE A 141 4.98 -6.61 8.35
C PHE A 141 5.05 -6.70 6.82
N TYR A 142 6.11 -6.14 6.22
CA TYR A 142 6.22 -6.07 4.77
C TYR A 142 6.52 -7.42 4.11
N LYS A 143 6.90 -8.46 4.87
CA LYS A 143 7.04 -9.83 4.35
C LYS A 143 5.70 -10.40 3.84
N GLY A 144 4.57 -9.88 4.34
CA GLY A 144 3.23 -10.24 3.88
C GLY A 144 2.94 -9.87 2.42
N SER A 145 3.74 -8.99 1.78
CA SER A 145 3.58 -8.69 0.34
C SER A 145 4.00 -9.83 -0.57
N GLN A 146 4.73 -10.82 -0.04
CA GLN A 146 5.34 -11.90 -0.81
C GLN A 146 6.35 -11.46 -1.88
N MET A 147 6.76 -10.20 -1.83
CA MET A 147 7.80 -9.64 -2.69
C MET A 147 8.94 -9.10 -1.82
N PRO A 148 9.67 -9.92 -1.04
CA PRO A 148 10.67 -9.45 -0.07
C PRO A 148 11.91 -8.82 -0.73
N LYS A 149 12.11 -9.07 -2.02
CA LYS A 149 13.17 -8.52 -2.85
C LYS A 149 12.71 -7.32 -3.68
N ALA A 150 11.52 -6.77 -3.50
CA ALA A 150 11.17 -5.48 -4.13
C ALA A 150 11.80 -4.31 -3.34
N LEU A 151 12.10 -3.20 -4.00
CA LEU A 151 12.54 -1.93 -3.43
C LEU A 151 11.61 -1.49 -2.31
N PHE A 152 10.30 -1.55 -2.55
CA PHE A 152 9.26 -1.13 -1.60
C PHE A 152 9.36 -1.84 -0.24
N THR A 153 9.76 -3.11 -0.25
CA THR A 153 9.79 -4.01 0.93
C THR A 153 11.20 -4.28 1.44
N GLN A 154 12.24 -3.67 0.85
CA GLN A 154 13.61 -3.83 1.35
C GLN A 154 13.73 -3.33 2.79
N GLU A 155 14.00 -4.23 3.74
CA GLU A 155 14.17 -3.88 5.15
C GLU A 155 15.43 -3.04 5.38
N ASP A 156 16.55 -3.45 4.80
CA ASP A 156 17.84 -2.78 4.98
C ASP A 156 17.89 -1.44 4.21
N ASN A 157 18.20 -0.37 4.93
CA ASN A 157 18.30 0.98 4.36
C ASN A 157 19.48 1.15 3.38
N LYS A 158 20.56 0.37 3.51
CA LYS A 158 21.69 0.35 2.57
C LYS A 158 21.28 -0.29 1.25
N VAL A 159 20.70 -1.49 1.30
CA VAL A 159 20.22 -2.20 0.10
C VAL A 159 19.14 -1.39 -0.61
N HIS A 160 18.18 -0.83 0.15
CA HIS A 160 17.18 0.08 -0.40
C HIS A 160 17.84 1.28 -1.09
N ARG A 161 18.85 1.91 -0.49
CA ARG A 161 19.52 3.10 -1.05
C ARG A 161 20.24 2.78 -2.36
N GLU A 162 20.95 1.65 -2.42
CA GLU A 162 21.64 1.19 -3.62
C GLU A 162 20.67 0.98 -4.78
N ARG A 163 19.58 0.25 -4.52
CA ARG A 163 18.51 0.04 -5.51
C ARG A 163 17.81 1.34 -5.91
N ARG A 164 17.55 2.21 -4.94
CA ARG A 164 16.93 3.52 -5.18
C ARG A 164 17.80 4.41 -6.06
N ARG A 165 19.13 4.30 -5.99
CA ARG A 165 20.07 5.03 -6.84
C ARG A 165 19.96 4.64 -8.32
N ILE A 166 19.63 3.38 -8.61
CA ILE A 166 19.40 2.90 -9.98
C ILE A 166 18.09 3.47 -10.55
N LEU A 167 17.02 3.41 -9.75
CA LEU A 167 15.67 3.75 -10.22
C LEU A 167 15.38 5.26 -10.22
N SER A 168 15.86 6.02 -9.22
CA SER A 168 15.47 7.43 -9.06
C SER A 168 15.74 8.34 -10.27
N PRO A 169 16.83 8.18 -11.05
CA PRO A 169 17.07 8.98 -12.25
C PRO A 169 15.90 8.93 -13.26
N LEU A 170 15.25 7.77 -13.39
CA LEU A 170 14.13 7.55 -14.33
C LEU A 170 12.84 8.24 -13.92
N PHE A 171 12.72 8.62 -12.64
CA PHE A 171 11.53 9.22 -12.07
C PHE A 171 11.75 10.68 -11.64
N THR A 172 12.81 11.33 -12.14
CA THR A 172 13.00 12.78 -11.92
C THR A 172 11.91 13.58 -12.64
N LYS A 173 11.66 14.83 -12.20
CA LYS A 173 10.73 15.74 -12.91
C LYS A 173 11.10 15.89 -14.39
N THR A 174 12.40 15.99 -14.70
CA THR A 174 12.91 16.10 -16.07
C THR A 174 12.58 14.87 -16.92
N GLU A 175 12.89 13.66 -16.43
CA GLU A 175 12.61 12.43 -17.19
C GLU A 175 11.11 12.18 -17.31
N THR A 176 10.34 12.46 -16.26
CA THR A 176 8.88 12.33 -16.30
C THR A 176 8.26 13.30 -17.30
N ASN A 177 8.77 14.53 -17.42
CA ASN A 177 8.29 15.48 -18.42
C ASN A 177 8.55 15.00 -19.86
N ARG A 178 9.51 14.09 -20.11
CA ARG A 178 9.67 13.45 -21.42
C ARG A 178 8.54 12.47 -21.76
N LEU A 179 7.78 12.01 -20.76
CA LEU A 179 6.59 11.17 -20.93
C LEU A 179 5.35 12.00 -21.28
N LEU A 180 5.44 13.33 -21.30
CA LEU A 180 4.32 14.21 -21.64
C LEU A 180 3.60 13.82 -22.95
N PRO A 181 4.29 13.48 -24.06
CA PRO A 181 3.61 13.04 -25.28
C PRO A 181 2.83 11.73 -25.10
N LEU A 182 3.36 10.79 -24.32
CA LEU A 182 2.69 9.53 -23.97
C LEU A 182 1.42 9.82 -23.16
N VAL A 183 1.54 10.55 -22.06
CA VAL A 183 0.41 10.90 -21.18
C VAL A 183 -0.65 11.66 -21.98
N SER A 184 -0.25 12.65 -22.78
CA SER A 184 -1.16 13.43 -23.62
C SER A 184 -1.91 12.57 -24.63
N ARG A 185 -1.22 11.63 -25.30
CA ARG A 185 -1.84 10.71 -26.26
C ARG A 185 -2.87 9.80 -25.60
N LYS A 186 -2.53 9.18 -24.47
CA LYS A 186 -3.43 8.29 -23.72
C LYS A 186 -4.63 9.06 -23.15
N THR A 187 -4.39 10.27 -22.64
CA THR A 187 -5.44 11.17 -22.16
C THR A 187 -6.41 11.57 -23.26
N ARG A 188 -5.91 11.89 -24.46
CA ARG A 188 -6.77 12.16 -25.63
C ARG A 188 -7.62 10.95 -26.00
N MET A 189 -7.02 9.77 -26.16
CA MET A 189 -7.77 8.53 -26.47
C MET A 189 -8.86 8.25 -25.44
N PHE A 190 -8.58 8.53 -24.18
CA PHE A 190 -9.52 8.38 -23.09
C PHE A 190 -10.72 9.32 -23.21
N PHE A 191 -10.48 10.62 -23.41
CA PHE A 191 -11.54 11.62 -23.54
C PHE A 191 -12.30 11.52 -24.87
N ASP A 192 -11.64 11.18 -25.98
CA ASP A 192 -12.30 10.94 -27.28
C ASP A 192 -13.35 9.83 -27.17
N ARG A 193 -13.16 8.86 -26.27
CA ARG A 193 -14.15 7.82 -26.01
C ARG A 193 -15.33 8.35 -25.19
N ILE A 194 -15.06 9.07 -24.09
CA ILE A 194 -16.13 9.68 -23.28
C ILE A 194 -16.98 10.62 -24.13
N GLU A 195 -16.34 11.40 -25.00
CA GLU A 195 -17.00 12.30 -25.94
C GLU A 195 -17.94 11.53 -26.88
N ARG A 196 -17.46 10.44 -27.50
CA ARG A 196 -18.31 9.57 -28.34
C ARG A 196 -19.49 8.98 -27.57
N ASP A 197 -19.24 8.48 -26.36
CA ASP A 197 -20.29 7.91 -25.50
C ASP A 197 -21.34 8.99 -25.16
N CYS A 198 -20.91 10.22 -24.88
CA CYS A 198 -21.79 11.36 -24.58
C CYS A 198 -22.59 11.81 -25.80
N GLN A 199 -21.97 11.88 -26.97
CA GLN A 199 -22.67 12.23 -28.21
C GLN A 199 -23.76 11.20 -28.57
N ALA A 200 -23.54 9.92 -28.24
CA ALA A 200 -24.51 8.86 -28.50
C ALA A 200 -25.70 8.86 -27.52
N THR A 201 -25.50 9.27 -26.27
CA THR A 201 -26.48 9.06 -25.19
C THR A 201 -26.97 10.36 -24.51
N GLY A 202 -26.31 11.50 -24.76
CA GLY A 202 -26.50 12.78 -24.07
C GLY A 202 -25.94 12.80 -22.64
N LYS A 203 -26.00 11.68 -21.93
CA LYS A 203 -25.52 11.52 -20.55
C LYS A 203 -24.98 10.11 -20.33
N VAL A 204 -23.72 10.02 -19.94
CA VAL A 204 -23.00 8.73 -19.81
C VAL A 204 -22.85 8.36 -18.36
N ALA A 205 -23.23 7.14 -18.01
CA ALA A 205 -22.88 6.57 -16.74
C ALA A 205 -21.43 6.08 -16.73
N TRP A 206 -20.72 6.41 -15.66
CA TRP A 206 -19.26 6.35 -15.62
C TRP A 206 -18.75 5.80 -14.31
N GLU A 207 -18.19 4.58 -14.35
CA GLU A 207 -17.45 3.98 -13.24
C GLU A 207 -16.01 4.54 -13.21
N ALA A 208 -15.78 5.60 -12.45
CA ALA A 208 -14.52 6.34 -12.50
C ALA A 208 -13.31 5.46 -12.16
N HIS A 209 -13.41 4.62 -11.12
CA HIS A 209 -12.25 3.88 -10.62
C HIS A 209 -11.69 2.93 -11.68
N HIS A 210 -12.56 2.15 -12.32
CA HIS A 210 -12.17 1.21 -13.36
C HIS A 210 -11.61 1.93 -14.60
N ARG A 211 -12.29 2.98 -15.07
CA ARG A 211 -11.83 3.76 -16.22
C ARG A 211 -10.48 4.44 -15.96
N MET A 212 -10.23 4.87 -14.72
CA MET A 212 -8.91 5.38 -14.31
C MET A 212 -7.85 4.27 -14.28
N GLN A 213 -8.17 3.07 -13.79
CA GLN A 213 -7.25 1.94 -13.86
C GLN A 213 -6.84 1.66 -15.32
N ALA A 214 -7.78 1.72 -16.28
CA ALA A 214 -7.48 1.46 -17.68
C ALA A 214 -6.45 2.44 -18.29
N ILE A 215 -6.65 3.75 -18.14
CA ILE A 215 -5.69 4.75 -18.67
C ILE A 215 -4.32 4.66 -17.98
N LEU A 216 -4.30 4.49 -16.65
CA LEU A 216 -3.07 4.43 -15.87
C LEU A 216 -2.28 3.15 -16.15
N SER A 217 -2.97 2.02 -16.32
CA SER A 217 -2.36 0.76 -16.78
C SER A 217 -1.68 0.93 -18.13
N ASP A 218 -2.33 1.58 -19.10
CA ASP A 218 -1.75 1.80 -20.41
C ASP A 218 -0.52 2.74 -20.36
N ILE A 219 -0.54 3.78 -19.53
CA ILE A 219 0.59 4.71 -19.35
C ILE A 219 1.76 4.00 -18.67
N ILE A 220 1.54 3.35 -17.52
CA ILE A 220 2.61 2.72 -16.75
C ILE A 220 3.18 1.50 -17.49
N MET A 221 2.35 0.76 -18.23
CA MET A 221 2.81 -0.35 -19.05
C MET A 221 3.74 0.14 -20.15
N GLU A 222 3.41 1.26 -20.81
CA GLU A 222 4.24 1.79 -21.90
C GLU A 222 5.52 2.42 -21.36
N PHE A 223 5.45 3.15 -20.25
CA PHE A 223 6.62 3.71 -19.60
C PHE A 223 7.57 2.63 -19.06
N CYS A 224 7.03 1.64 -18.36
CA CYS A 224 7.87 0.65 -17.73
C CYS A 224 8.32 -0.41 -18.74
N TYR A 225 7.43 -0.95 -19.60
CA TYR A 225 7.67 -2.08 -20.53
C TYR A 225 7.78 -1.71 -22.00
N GLY A 226 7.56 -0.47 -22.41
CA GLY A 226 7.59 -0.08 -23.82
C GLY A 226 6.44 -0.66 -24.65
N ARG A 227 5.39 -1.16 -23.99
CA ARG A 227 4.20 -1.74 -24.63
C ARG A 227 2.93 -1.37 -23.87
N SER A 228 1.78 -1.58 -24.47
CA SER A 228 0.49 -1.17 -23.92
C SER A 228 -0.45 -2.38 -23.87
N TYR A 229 -1.29 -2.47 -22.84
CA TYR A 229 -2.39 -3.44 -22.83
C TYR A 229 -3.51 -3.05 -23.79
N ASN A 230 -3.53 -1.77 -24.20
CA ASN A 230 -4.53 -1.19 -25.09
C ASN A 230 -5.94 -1.23 -24.50
N LEU A 231 -6.05 -1.11 -23.17
CA LEU A 231 -7.34 -1.14 -22.46
C LEU A 231 -8.25 0.01 -22.89
N LEU A 232 -7.67 1.13 -23.33
CA LEU A 232 -8.43 2.27 -23.83
C LEU A 232 -9.18 1.99 -25.14
N ALA A 233 -8.69 1.03 -25.93
CA ALA A 233 -9.30 0.63 -27.20
C ALA A 233 -10.32 -0.52 -27.06
N GLN A 234 -10.29 -1.24 -25.94
CA GLN A 234 -11.17 -2.40 -25.69
C GLN A 234 -12.51 -1.97 -25.13
N GLU A 235 -13.60 -2.65 -25.45
CA GLU A 235 -14.93 -2.27 -24.95
C GLU A 235 -15.05 -2.42 -23.43
N ASP A 236 -14.60 -3.54 -22.87
CA ASP A 236 -14.66 -3.85 -21.45
C ASP A 236 -13.69 -2.98 -20.62
N GLN A 237 -12.51 -2.64 -21.14
CA GLN A 237 -11.41 -1.94 -20.45
C GLN A 237 -10.87 -2.67 -19.21
N HIS A 238 -11.34 -3.89 -18.95
CA HIS A 238 -10.95 -4.75 -17.84
C HIS A 238 -9.62 -5.42 -18.14
N HIS A 239 -8.82 -5.64 -17.09
CA HIS A 239 -7.60 -6.41 -17.21
C HIS A 239 -7.38 -7.33 -16.01
N ALA A 240 -7.08 -8.60 -16.29
CA ALA A 240 -6.90 -9.64 -15.27
C ALA A 240 -5.85 -9.27 -14.21
N MET A 241 -4.79 -8.54 -14.58
CA MET A 241 -3.77 -8.09 -13.61
C MET A 241 -4.34 -7.09 -12.60
N ASN A 242 -5.20 -6.16 -13.04
CA ASN A 242 -5.80 -5.17 -12.13
C ASN A 242 -6.80 -5.85 -11.19
N GLU A 243 -7.57 -6.82 -11.68
CA GLU A 243 -8.48 -7.63 -10.87
C GLU A 243 -7.72 -8.48 -9.83
N ALA A 244 -6.66 -9.16 -10.25
CA ALA A 244 -5.78 -9.92 -9.37
C ALA A 244 -5.21 -9.05 -8.24
N MET A 245 -4.73 -7.84 -8.57
CA MET A 245 -4.20 -6.91 -7.60
C MET A 245 -5.27 -6.42 -6.60
N ASN A 246 -6.47 -6.09 -7.07
CA ASN A 246 -7.58 -5.71 -6.19
C ASN A 246 -7.91 -6.85 -5.20
N GLU A 247 -7.91 -8.10 -5.66
CA GLU A 247 -8.14 -9.27 -4.82
C GLU A 247 -7.03 -9.51 -3.78
N VAL A 248 -5.77 -9.26 -4.15
CA VAL A 248 -4.64 -9.33 -3.21
C VAL A 248 -4.78 -8.26 -2.12
N VAL A 249 -5.15 -7.02 -2.47
CA VAL A 249 -5.32 -5.96 -1.50
C VAL A 249 -6.43 -6.31 -0.51
N LYS A 250 -7.59 -6.80 -0.97
CA LYS A 250 -8.70 -7.26 -0.08
C LYS A 250 -8.26 -8.33 0.93
N LYS A 251 -7.32 -9.20 0.52
CA LYS A 251 -6.83 -10.33 1.33
C LYS A 251 -5.58 -10.00 2.15
N TYR A 252 -4.98 -8.83 1.93
CA TYR A 252 -3.76 -8.39 2.63
C TYR A 252 -3.87 -8.42 4.17
N PRO A 253 -5.03 -8.09 4.79
CA PRO A 253 -5.22 -8.26 6.23
C PRO A 253 -4.96 -9.69 6.74
N ILE A 254 -5.22 -10.73 5.95
CA ILE A 254 -4.91 -12.12 6.34
C ILE A 254 -3.41 -12.37 6.21
N LEU A 255 -2.84 -11.99 5.06
CA LEU A 255 -1.44 -12.24 4.71
C LEU A 255 -0.45 -11.56 5.66
N LYS A 256 -0.80 -10.41 6.24
CA LYS A 256 0.06 -9.70 7.19
C LYS A 256 0.19 -10.38 8.57
N TYR A 257 -0.83 -11.11 9.04
CA TYR A 257 -0.78 -11.79 10.34
C TYR A 257 -0.32 -13.24 10.25
N VAL A 258 -0.53 -13.88 9.10
CA VAL A 258 -0.21 -15.29 8.90
C VAL A 258 0.67 -15.46 7.66
N PRO A 259 1.84 -14.80 7.56
CA PRO A 259 2.62 -14.79 6.32
C PRO A 259 3.13 -16.17 5.89
N TRP A 260 3.24 -17.13 6.82
CA TRP A 260 3.62 -18.51 6.50
C TRP A 260 2.53 -19.31 5.77
N ILE A 261 1.27 -18.86 5.82
CA ILE A 261 0.15 -19.55 5.17
C ILE A 261 0.34 -19.62 3.65
N THR A 262 1.08 -18.66 3.10
CA THR A 262 1.35 -18.59 1.67
C THR A 262 2.30 -19.69 1.20
N GLY A 263 3.21 -20.15 2.05
CA GLY A 263 4.06 -21.31 1.75
C GLY A 263 3.21 -22.58 1.60
N ILE A 264 2.16 -22.71 2.41
CA ILE A 264 1.18 -23.78 2.29
C ILE A 264 0.40 -23.63 0.99
N PHE A 265 -0.14 -22.45 0.68
CA PHE A 265 -0.88 -22.20 -0.55
C PHE A 265 -0.06 -22.47 -1.82
N LYS A 266 1.22 -22.08 -1.83
CA LYS A 266 2.15 -22.38 -2.94
C LYS A 266 2.46 -23.87 -3.10
N ALA A 267 2.35 -24.66 -2.03
CA ALA A 267 2.53 -26.10 -2.07
C ALA A 267 1.26 -26.86 -2.48
N LEU A 268 0.09 -26.22 -2.43
CA LEU A 268 -1.16 -26.82 -2.84
C LEU A 268 -1.32 -26.83 -4.38
N PRO A 269 -1.98 -27.84 -4.96
CA PRO A 269 -2.33 -27.84 -6.38
C PRO A 269 -3.17 -26.61 -6.74
N PHE A 270 -2.97 -26.08 -7.96
CA PHE A 270 -3.65 -24.89 -8.48
C PHE A 270 -5.16 -24.85 -8.21
N ALA A 271 -5.87 -25.94 -8.52
CA ALA A 271 -7.32 -26.02 -8.34
C ALA A 271 -7.75 -25.96 -6.87
N VAL A 272 -6.93 -26.47 -5.95
CA VAL A 272 -7.20 -26.42 -4.50
C VAL A 272 -6.96 -25.01 -3.98
N ASN A 273 -5.91 -24.34 -4.46
CA ASN A 273 -5.64 -22.95 -4.07
C ASN A 273 -6.71 -21.99 -4.58
N GLU A 274 -7.16 -22.15 -5.84
CA GLU A 274 -8.25 -21.36 -6.42
C GLU A 274 -9.60 -21.61 -5.73
N TRP A 275 -9.86 -22.85 -5.28
CA TRP A 275 -11.06 -23.17 -4.50
C TRP A 275 -11.02 -22.58 -3.08
N LEU A 276 -9.88 -22.65 -2.39
CA LEU A 276 -9.72 -22.08 -1.04
C LEU A 276 -9.71 -20.56 -1.05
N ILE A 277 -9.09 -19.96 -2.07
CA ILE A 277 -8.96 -18.52 -2.24
C ILE A 277 -9.21 -18.16 -3.71
N PRO A 278 -10.48 -17.93 -4.09
CA PRO A 278 -10.84 -17.50 -5.43
C PRO A 278 -10.08 -16.24 -5.86
N GLY A 279 -9.52 -16.23 -7.06
CA GLY A 279 -8.70 -15.14 -7.62
C GLY A 279 -7.25 -15.09 -7.15
N SER A 280 -6.81 -15.96 -6.23
CA SER A 280 -5.41 -15.99 -5.77
C SER A 280 -4.43 -16.39 -6.87
N THR A 281 -4.86 -17.23 -7.80
CA THR A 281 -4.01 -17.74 -8.86
C THR A 281 -3.85 -16.77 -10.03
N MET A 282 -4.73 -15.76 -10.15
CA MET A 282 -4.64 -14.75 -11.20
C MET A 282 -3.37 -13.89 -11.04
N LEU A 283 -2.95 -13.62 -9.80
CA LEU A 283 -1.70 -12.90 -9.53
C LEU A 283 -0.49 -13.75 -9.93
N ASP A 284 -0.50 -15.03 -9.56
CA ASP A 284 0.57 -15.96 -9.93
C ASP A 284 0.65 -16.11 -11.46
N GLN A 285 -0.49 -16.19 -12.16
CA GLN A 285 -0.53 -16.26 -13.62
C GLN A 285 -0.07 -14.96 -14.29
N ALA A 286 -0.46 -13.79 -13.78
CA ALA A 286 -0.01 -12.52 -14.32
C ALA A 286 1.49 -12.29 -14.09
N ALA A 287 1.99 -12.63 -12.89
CA ALA A 287 3.41 -12.62 -12.57
C ALA A 287 4.19 -13.65 -13.41
N LEU A 288 3.63 -14.84 -13.66
CA LEU A 288 4.23 -15.86 -14.53
C LEU A 288 4.26 -15.43 -15.98
N THR A 289 3.19 -14.80 -16.50
CA THR A 289 3.16 -14.26 -17.86
C THR A 289 4.26 -13.22 -18.02
N LEU A 290 4.33 -12.28 -17.08
CA LEU A 290 5.37 -11.27 -17.06
C LEU A 290 6.78 -11.90 -16.95
N ALA A 291 6.97 -12.88 -16.06
CA ALA A 291 8.25 -13.55 -15.87
C ALA A 291 8.69 -14.35 -17.10
N LYS A 292 7.76 -15.01 -17.79
CA LYS A 292 8.01 -15.74 -19.05
C LYS A 292 8.44 -14.81 -20.16
N GLU A 293 7.77 -13.66 -20.28
CA GLU A 293 8.11 -12.65 -21.28
C GLU A 293 9.48 -12.03 -21.01
N LEU A 294 9.82 -11.82 -19.73
CA LEU A 294 11.14 -11.34 -19.32
C LEU A 294 12.24 -12.40 -19.48
N GLU A 295 11.90 -13.70 -19.47
CA GLU A 295 12.87 -14.79 -19.53
C GLU A 295 13.72 -14.74 -20.79
N VAL A 296 13.16 -14.33 -21.93
CA VAL A 296 13.89 -14.19 -23.20
C VAL A 296 14.99 -13.12 -23.08
N GLN A 297 14.66 -11.96 -22.51
CA GLN A 297 15.61 -10.85 -22.37
C GLN A 297 16.69 -11.17 -21.33
N PHE A 298 16.34 -11.90 -20.26
CA PHE A 298 17.32 -12.41 -19.30
C PHE A 298 18.29 -13.39 -19.94
N LYS A 299 17.80 -14.36 -20.73
CA LYS A 299 18.67 -15.28 -21.46
C LYS A 299 19.60 -14.56 -22.42
N GLN A 300 19.13 -13.50 -23.08
CA GLN A 300 19.98 -12.64 -23.91
C GLN A 300 21.05 -11.92 -23.10
N LYS A 301 20.71 -11.42 -21.90
CA LYS A 301 21.67 -10.78 -20.98
C LYS A 301 22.74 -11.78 -20.51
N GLU A 302 22.35 -12.96 -20.05
CA GLU A 302 23.27 -14.02 -19.62
C GLU A 302 24.18 -14.48 -20.76
N ALA A 303 23.66 -14.52 -21.99
CA ALA A 303 24.44 -14.83 -23.19
C ALA A 303 25.32 -13.66 -23.68
N GLY A 304 25.30 -12.49 -23.03
CA GLY A 304 26.04 -11.29 -23.45
C GLY A 304 25.58 -10.71 -24.79
N THR A 305 24.38 -11.08 -25.24
CA THR A 305 23.79 -10.66 -26.53
C THR A 305 22.71 -9.61 -26.39
N PHE A 306 22.29 -9.31 -25.16
CA PHE A 306 21.36 -8.22 -24.89
C PHE A 306 21.99 -6.88 -25.31
N LYS A 307 21.34 -6.20 -26.25
CA LYS A 307 21.67 -4.84 -26.65
C LYS A 307 20.43 -4.00 -26.51
N LYS A 308 20.54 -2.88 -25.79
CA LYS A 308 19.51 -1.85 -25.83
C LYS A 308 19.40 -1.34 -27.26
N ASP A 309 18.17 -1.17 -27.74
CA ASP A 309 17.94 -0.42 -28.97
C ASP A 309 18.37 1.04 -28.70
N PRO A 310 19.42 1.56 -29.34
CA PRO A 310 19.89 2.94 -29.12
C PRO A 310 18.84 3.99 -29.49
N ASN A 311 17.87 3.61 -30.34
CA ASN A 311 16.77 4.45 -30.79
C ASN A 311 15.43 4.06 -30.13
N GLY A 312 15.42 3.03 -29.29
CA GLY A 312 14.23 2.56 -28.60
C GLY A 312 13.90 3.42 -27.37
N PRO A 313 12.66 3.36 -26.87
CA PRO A 313 12.30 4.08 -25.65
C PRO A 313 13.13 3.57 -24.46
N VAL A 314 13.63 4.50 -23.65
CA VAL A 314 14.22 4.15 -22.35
C VAL A 314 13.08 3.71 -21.44
N THR A 315 13.08 2.43 -21.07
CA THR A 315 12.05 1.84 -20.22
C THR A 315 12.63 1.49 -18.85
N VAL A 316 11.79 1.52 -17.82
CA VAL A 316 12.21 1.12 -16.46
C VAL A 316 12.80 -0.29 -16.46
N TYR A 317 12.26 -1.23 -17.26
CA TYR A 317 12.82 -2.58 -17.32
C TYR A 317 14.15 -2.66 -18.02
N ASN A 318 14.38 -1.92 -19.11
CA ASN A 318 15.68 -1.98 -19.79
C ASN A 318 16.80 -1.52 -18.84
N GLU A 319 16.51 -0.54 -17.97
CA GLU A 319 17.45 -0.03 -16.97
C GLU A 319 17.63 -0.99 -15.78
N LEU A 320 16.53 -1.57 -15.28
CA LEU A 320 16.59 -2.61 -14.26
C LEU A 320 17.35 -3.84 -14.77
N LEU A 321 17.10 -4.27 -16.01
CA LEU A 321 17.72 -5.45 -16.61
C LEU A 321 19.22 -5.26 -16.74
N GLU A 322 19.70 -4.09 -17.14
CA GLU A 322 21.14 -3.81 -17.17
C GLU A 322 21.75 -3.83 -15.77
N SER A 323 21.07 -3.23 -14.79
CA SER A 323 21.63 -2.97 -13.46
C SER A 323 21.47 -4.10 -12.44
N TYR A 324 20.58 -5.08 -12.68
CA TYR A 324 20.27 -6.16 -11.74
C TYR A 324 20.82 -7.51 -12.22
N ASP A 325 21.59 -8.17 -11.36
CA ASP A 325 21.98 -9.58 -11.57
C ASP A 325 20.97 -10.56 -10.95
N ASP A 326 20.23 -10.13 -9.93
CA ASP A 326 19.17 -10.93 -9.30
C ASP A 326 17.85 -10.81 -10.10
N LYS A 327 17.57 -11.84 -10.90
CA LYS A 327 16.33 -11.97 -11.68
C LYS A 327 15.07 -11.84 -10.84
N GLU A 328 15.06 -12.40 -9.64
CA GLU A 328 13.89 -12.39 -8.76
C GLU A 328 13.62 -10.96 -8.25
N ALA A 329 14.67 -10.25 -7.86
CA ALA A 329 14.57 -8.86 -7.45
C ALA A 329 14.02 -7.95 -8.55
N LEU A 330 14.50 -8.13 -9.79
CA LEU A 330 14.00 -7.36 -10.94
C LEU A 330 12.51 -7.61 -11.19
N VAL A 331 12.06 -8.88 -11.23
CA VAL A 331 10.65 -9.20 -11.48
C VAL A 331 9.76 -8.64 -10.38
N GLN A 332 10.21 -8.67 -9.12
CA GLN A 332 9.47 -8.10 -8.00
C GLN A 332 9.41 -6.56 -8.07
N ASP A 333 10.52 -5.88 -8.37
CA ASP A 333 10.53 -4.44 -8.60
C ASP A 333 9.62 -4.04 -9.77
N ALA A 334 9.64 -4.84 -10.83
CA ALA A 334 8.82 -4.63 -12.00
C ALA A 334 7.33 -4.68 -11.72
N THR A 335 6.92 -5.75 -11.06
CA THR A 335 5.53 -5.99 -10.70
C THR A 335 5.04 -4.94 -9.71
N MET A 336 5.89 -4.56 -8.74
CA MET A 336 5.56 -3.55 -7.73
C MET A 336 5.42 -2.15 -8.33
N ILE A 337 6.29 -1.75 -9.26
CA ILE A 337 6.20 -0.44 -9.92
C ILE A 337 4.91 -0.32 -10.74
N TYR A 338 4.56 -1.36 -11.50
CA TYR A 338 3.28 -1.42 -12.20
C TYR A 338 2.11 -1.30 -11.22
N ALA A 339 2.07 -2.13 -10.17
CA ALA A 339 0.98 -2.13 -9.18
C ALA A 339 0.79 -0.75 -8.52
N ALA A 340 1.90 -0.13 -8.11
CA ALA A 340 1.89 1.15 -7.43
C ALA A 340 1.40 2.30 -8.34
N GLY A 341 1.73 2.25 -9.64
CA GLY A 341 1.35 3.27 -10.62
C GLY A 341 -0.13 3.28 -10.98
N VAL A 342 -0.81 2.12 -10.94
CA VAL A 342 -2.22 2.01 -11.35
C VAL A 342 -3.18 2.40 -10.21
N HIS A 343 -3.15 1.66 -9.10
CA HIS A 343 -4.25 1.72 -8.13
C HIS A 343 -4.28 3.03 -7.34
N THR A 344 -3.11 3.59 -7.01
CA THR A 344 -3.02 4.76 -6.12
C THR A 344 -3.54 6.04 -6.78
N VAL A 345 -3.15 6.29 -8.03
CA VAL A 345 -3.62 7.44 -8.79
C VAL A 345 -5.08 7.28 -9.19
N ALA A 346 -5.51 6.05 -9.53
CA ALA A 346 -6.91 5.77 -9.81
C ALA A 346 -7.80 6.12 -8.61
N HIS A 347 -7.44 5.67 -7.40
CA HIS A 347 -8.18 5.99 -6.19
C HIS A 347 -8.21 7.50 -5.90
N LEU A 348 -7.08 8.19 -6.02
CA LEU A 348 -7.01 9.64 -5.82
C LEU A 348 -7.94 10.39 -6.78
N LEU A 349 -7.91 10.05 -8.07
CA LEU A 349 -8.75 10.68 -9.07
C LEU A 349 -10.24 10.37 -8.82
N THR A 350 -10.60 9.14 -8.42
CA THR A 350 -11.96 8.81 -8.00
C THR A 350 -12.43 9.68 -6.83
N VAL A 351 -11.61 9.84 -5.78
CA VAL A 351 -11.91 10.72 -4.63
C VAL A 351 -12.07 12.17 -5.08
N ALA A 352 -11.20 12.64 -5.97
CA ALA A 352 -11.31 13.98 -6.54
C ALA A 352 -12.62 14.17 -7.30
N PHE A 353 -12.99 13.25 -8.20
CA PHE A 353 -14.23 13.33 -8.97
C PHE A 353 -15.46 13.27 -8.07
N TYR A 354 -15.43 12.47 -7.00
CA TYR A 354 -16.49 12.48 -5.99
C TYR A 354 -16.72 13.88 -5.41
N HIS A 355 -15.67 14.54 -4.94
CA HIS A 355 -15.82 15.87 -4.33
C HIS A 355 -16.16 16.97 -5.34
N ILE A 356 -15.76 16.81 -6.61
CA ILE A 356 -16.20 17.69 -7.70
C ILE A 356 -17.69 17.50 -7.97
N ALA A 357 -18.16 16.26 -8.04
CA ALA A 357 -19.56 15.94 -8.33
C ALA A 357 -20.52 16.24 -7.16
N ALA A 358 -20.03 16.12 -5.93
CA ALA A 358 -20.82 16.34 -4.71
C ALA A 358 -21.03 17.82 -4.38
N ASP A 359 -20.17 18.72 -4.85
CA ASP A 359 -20.26 20.16 -4.57
C ASP A 359 -20.10 21.00 -5.85
N LYS A 360 -21.23 21.50 -6.34
CA LYS A 360 -21.31 22.37 -7.52
C LYS A 360 -20.45 23.63 -7.40
N THR A 361 -20.30 24.17 -6.18
CA THR A 361 -19.47 25.36 -5.92
C THR A 361 -18.00 25.07 -6.20
N ILE A 362 -17.53 23.89 -5.80
CA ILE A 362 -16.17 23.43 -6.09
C ILE A 362 -15.99 23.24 -7.59
N GLN A 363 -16.94 22.56 -8.23
CA GLN A 363 -16.88 22.26 -9.66
C GLN A 363 -16.85 23.52 -10.53
N ASP A 364 -17.70 24.50 -10.24
CA ASP A 364 -17.80 25.75 -10.99
C ASP A 364 -16.60 26.66 -10.77
N ARG A 365 -16.06 26.66 -9.54
CA ARG A 365 -14.86 27.43 -9.24
C ARG A 365 -13.62 26.85 -9.93
N LEU A 366 -13.45 25.53 -9.93
CA LEU A 366 -12.40 24.87 -10.72
C LEU A 366 -12.56 25.17 -12.20
N PHE A 367 -13.76 25.01 -12.74
CA PHE A 367 -14.05 25.29 -14.15
C PHE A 367 -13.69 26.71 -14.55
N LYS A 368 -14.16 27.70 -13.78
CA LYS A 368 -13.89 29.12 -14.04
C LYS A 368 -12.39 29.41 -14.03
N GLU A 369 -11.66 28.86 -13.06
CA GLU A 369 -10.21 29.07 -12.96
C GLU A 369 -9.46 28.39 -14.12
N ILE A 370 -9.80 27.14 -14.46
CA ILE A 370 -9.18 26.41 -15.58
C ILE A 370 -9.49 27.09 -16.91
N LYS A 371 -10.74 27.51 -17.15
CA LYS A 371 -11.18 28.22 -18.37
C LYS A 371 -10.41 29.53 -18.57
N SER A 372 -9.97 30.20 -17.50
CA SER A 372 -9.21 31.45 -17.60
C SER A 372 -7.86 31.29 -18.32
N VAL A 373 -7.24 30.12 -18.24
CA VAL A 373 -5.99 29.78 -18.94
C VAL A 373 -6.20 28.80 -20.10
N TRP A 374 -7.39 28.20 -20.20
CA TRP A 374 -7.80 27.31 -21.28
C TRP A 374 -9.17 27.74 -21.87
N PRO A 375 -9.23 28.88 -22.59
CA PRO A 375 -10.50 29.47 -23.03
C PRO A 375 -11.24 28.59 -24.04
N ASP A 376 -10.53 28.07 -25.02
CA ASP A 376 -11.05 27.13 -26.03
C ASP A 376 -10.73 25.70 -25.62
N ARG A 377 -11.76 24.88 -25.37
CA ARG A 377 -11.60 23.49 -24.91
C ARG A 377 -10.96 22.57 -25.96
N ASP A 378 -11.15 22.90 -27.23
CA ASP A 378 -10.65 22.12 -28.37
C ASP A 378 -9.34 22.70 -28.92
N GLY A 379 -8.94 23.87 -28.38
CA GLY A 379 -7.66 24.52 -28.62
C GLY A 379 -6.48 23.85 -27.91
N ALA A 380 -5.32 24.49 -28.02
CA ALA A 380 -4.08 23.98 -27.42
C ALA A 380 -4.19 23.94 -25.89
N ARG A 381 -4.02 22.74 -25.32
CA ARG A 381 -3.99 22.53 -23.88
C ARG A 381 -2.87 23.38 -23.23
N PRO A 382 -3.11 24.03 -22.08
CA PRO A 382 -2.06 24.71 -21.33
C PRO A 382 -0.95 23.75 -20.88
N ALA A 383 0.27 24.29 -20.76
CA ALA A 383 1.37 23.58 -20.13
C ALA A 383 1.03 23.20 -18.68
N VAL A 384 1.62 22.12 -18.18
CA VAL A 384 1.41 21.63 -16.81
C VAL A 384 1.79 22.70 -15.81
N GLU A 385 2.88 23.42 -16.05
CA GLU A 385 3.36 24.51 -15.20
C GLU A 385 2.33 25.64 -15.06
N THR A 386 1.57 25.92 -16.13
CA THR A 386 0.48 26.90 -16.10
C THR A 386 -0.68 26.42 -15.22
N LEU A 387 -1.00 25.13 -15.27
CA LEU A 387 -2.03 24.52 -14.41
C LEU A 387 -1.57 24.42 -12.94
N GLU A 388 -0.30 24.08 -12.69
CA GLU A 388 0.31 24.07 -11.35
C GLU A 388 0.29 25.45 -10.68
N ALA A 389 0.31 26.52 -11.48
CA ALA A 389 0.24 27.90 -10.99
C ALA A 389 -1.17 28.36 -10.60
N LEU A 390 -2.22 27.62 -10.98
CA LEU A 390 -3.60 27.96 -10.64
C LEU A 390 -3.86 27.73 -9.13
N PRO A 391 -4.15 28.79 -8.35
CA PRO A 391 -4.21 28.67 -6.89
C PRO A 391 -5.27 27.68 -6.40
N TYR A 392 -6.49 27.73 -6.95
CA TYR A 392 -7.59 26.90 -6.48
C TYR A 392 -7.47 25.44 -6.95
N LEU A 393 -7.04 25.19 -8.18
CA LEU A 393 -6.74 23.84 -8.68
C LEU A 393 -5.64 23.17 -7.84
N THR A 394 -4.55 23.88 -7.55
CA THR A 394 -3.46 23.35 -6.72
C THR A 394 -3.94 23.11 -5.28
N ALA A 395 -4.76 24.00 -4.72
CA ALA A 395 -5.38 23.81 -3.41
C ALA A 395 -6.33 22.61 -3.38
N PHE A 396 -7.13 22.42 -4.43
CA PHE A 396 -8.03 21.28 -4.59
C PHE A 396 -7.24 19.96 -4.64
N ILE A 397 -6.18 19.89 -5.46
CA ILE A 397 -5.35 18.68 -5.59
C ILE A 397 -4.65 18.35 -4.26
N LYS A 398 -4.20 19.37 -3.50
CA LYS A 398 -3.65 19.17 -2.14
C LYS A 398 -4.68 18.54 -1.20
N GLU A 399 -5.93 19.00 -1.22
CA GLU A 399 -6.97 18.44 -0.36
C GLU A 399 -7.41 17.04 -0.81
N ALA A 400 -7.51 16.78 -2.11
CA ALA A 400 -7.77 15.45 -2.67
C ALA A 400 -6.65 14.46 -2.33
N ARG A 401 -5.39 14.89 -2.31
CA ARG A 401 -4.26 14.09 -1.83
C ARG A 401 -4.33 13.80 -0.33
N ARG A 402 -4.78 14.76 0.48
CA ARG A 402 -4.96 14.57 1.92
C ARG A 402 -6.07 13.56 2.23
N LEU A 403 -7.18 13.58 1.48
CA LEU A 403 -8.34 12.73 1.75
C LEU A 403 -8.40 11.44 0.94
N SER A 404 -7.50 11.24 -0.03
CA SER A 404 -7.28 9.94 -0.66
C SER A 404 -6.29 9.05 0.09
N TYR A 405 -5.55 9.61 1.06
CA TYR A 405 -4.60 8.98 1.98
C TYR A 405 -3.40 8.23 1.36
N GLY A 406 -3.46 7.81 0.10
CA GLY A 406 -2.51 6.89 -0.50
C GLY A 406 -2.62 5.50 0.14
N ILE A 407 -1.74 5.22 1.10
CA ILE A 407 -1.84 4.03 1.96
C ILE A 407 -2.52 4.48 3.27
N SER A 408 -3.79 4.12 3.48
CA SER A 408 -4.57 4.50 4.68
C SER A 408 -4.02 3.88 5.97
N GLY A 409 -3.48 2.66 5.86
CA GLY A 409 -3.05 1.84 6.98
C GLY A 409 -1.69 2.20 7.59
N ALA A 410 -1.23 1.33 8.48
CA ALA A 410 0.03 1.50 9.19
C ALA A 410 1.26 1.42 8.26
N LEU A 411 2.26 2.24 8.52
CA LEU A 411 3.58 2.20 7.90
C LEU A 411 4.64 1.78 8.94
N PRO A 412 4.65 0.51 9.39
CA PRO A 412 5.44 0.09 10.53
C PRO A 412 6.94 0.16 10.27
N ARG A 413 7.68 0.56 11.30
CA ARG A 413 9.15 0.59 11.30
C ARG A 413 9.69 0.00 12.60
N LYS A 414 10.90 -0.57 12.57
CA LYS A 414 11.61 -1.01 13.79
C LYS A 414 12.55 0.11 14.27
N THR A 415 12.54 0.37 15.57
CA THR A 415 13.51 1.30 16.20
C THR A 415 14.95 0.78 16.00
N PRO A 416 15.92 1.68 15.76
CA PRO A 416 17.30 1.29 15.48
C PRO A 416 17.99 0.66 16.71
N PRO A 417 19.18 0.06 16.51
CA PRO A 417 20.07 -0.28 17.63
C PRO A 417 20.28 0.93 18.56
N GLY A 418 20.15 0.71 19.87
CA GLY A 418 20.19 1.77 20.88
C GLY A 418 18.86 2.48 21.16
N GLY A 419 17.79 2.17 20.41
CA GLY A 419 16.47 2.75 20.58
C GLY A 419 16.31 4.13 19.92
N ALA A 420 15.20 4.81 20.21
CA ALA A 420 14.89 6.12 19.63
C ALA A 420 14.13 7.00 20.62
N GLU A 421 14.10 8.31 20.36
CA GLU A 421 13.28 9.26 21.13
C GLU A 421 12.17 9.83 20.25
N LEU A 422 10.92 9.51 20.60
CA LEU A 422 9.72 9.90 19.88
C LEU A 422 8.73 10.55 20.85
N ALA A 423 8.14 11.68 20.48
CA ALA A 423 7.22 12.46 21.32
C ALA A 423 7.70 12.64 22.79
N GLY A 424 9.00 12.96 22.97
CA GLY A 424 9.62 13.15 24.29
C GLY A 424 9.85 11.87 25.10
N GLN A 425 9.62 10.68 24.52
CA GLN A 425 9.76 9.39 25.20
C GLN A 425 10.88 8.56 24.60
N ARG A 426 11.72 7.95 25.46
CA ARG A 426 12.74 6.99 25.03
C ARG A 426 12.14 5.61 24.83
N LEU A 427 12.22 5.13 23.59
CA LEU A 427 11.83 3.80 23.16
C LEU A 427 13.07 2.87 23.11
N PRO A 428 12.95 1.61 23.55
CA PRO A 428 13.98 0.59 23.35
C PRO A 428 14.28 0.31 21.88
N ALA A 429 15.37 -0.41 21.63
CA ALA A 429 15.69 -0.95 20.31
C ALA A 429 14.72 -2.07 19.91
N ASN A 430 14.58 -2.32 18.61
CA ASN A 430 13.77 -3.41 18.05
C ASN A 430 12.27 -3.38 18.46
N ILE A 431 11.72 -2.20 18.71
CA ILE A 431 10.29 -1.97 18.92
C ILE A 431 9.66 -1.60 17.58
N VAL A 432 8.51 -2.16 17.25
CA VAL A 432 7.73 -1.73 16.08
C VAL A 432 6.97 -0.46 16.43
N VAL A 433 7.16 0.59 15.63
CA VAL A 433 6.41 1.85 15.70
C VAL A 433 5.57 2.02 14.44
N GLU A 434 4.31 2.36 14.61
CA GLU A 434 3.32 2.49 13.54
C GLU A 434 2.75 3.89 13.50
N THR A 435 2.99 4.59 12.39
CA THR A 435 2.28 5.80 11.98
C THR A 435 1.39 5.45 10.78
N SER A 436 0.32 6.21 10.51
CA SER A 436 -0.45 6.07 9.27
C SER A 436 -0.74 7.44 8.65
N PRO A 437 -0.73 7.56 7.30
CA PRO A 437 -1.20 8.75 6.62
C PRO A 437 -2.59 9.18 7.08
N PHE A 438 -3.52 8.24 7.24
CA PHE A 438 -4.87 8.53 7.74
C PHE A 438 -4.84 9.25 9.10
N SER A 439 -4.07 8.77 10.08
CA SER A 439 -4.01 9.43 11.39
C SER A 439 -3.34 10.80 11.31
N ILE A 440 -2.28 10.95 10.50
CA ILE A 440 -1.58 12.21 10.31
C ILE A 440 -2.47 13.25 9.62
N HIS A 441 -3.22 12.86 8.59
CA HIS A 441 -4.15 13.74 7.86
C HIS A 441 -5.37 14.17 8.67
N HIS A 442 -5.67 13.44 9.73
CA HIS A 442 -6.71 13.75 10.73
C HIS A 442 -6.15 14.21 12.08
N HIS A 443 -4.86 14.55 12.13
CA HIS A 443 -4.23 15.07 13.34
C HIS A 443 -4.85 16.42 13.73
N ARG A 444 -4.92 16.71 15.04
CA ARG A 444 -5.51 17.95 15.60
C ARG A 444 -4.97 19.26 15.02
N ALA A 445 -3.77 19.23 14.44
CA ALA A 445 -3.18 20.37 13.75
C ALA A 445 -3.93 20.76 12.46
N PHE A 446 -4.71 19.85 11.87
CA PHE A 446 -5.58 20.10 10.72
C PHE A 446 -6.98 20.60 11.12
N GLY A 447 -7.29 20.67 12.42
CA GLY A 447 -8.59 21.05 12.97
C GLY A 447 -9.22 19.94 13.83
N THR A 448 -10.47 20.15 14.21
CA THR A 448 -11.28 19.15 14.92
C THR A 448 -11.54 17.90 14.09
N ARG A 449 -11.98 16.81 14.73
CA ARG A 449 -12.32 15.54 14.05
C ARG A 449 -13.28 15.74 12.87
N GLU A 450 -14.27 16.62 13.03
CA GLU A 450 -15.23 16.93 11.97
C GLU A 450 -14.61 17.76 10.85
N GLU A 451 -13.83 18.79 11.18
CA GLU A 451 -13.18 19.67 10.20
C GLU A 451 -12.11 18.98 9.37
N THR A 452 -11.44 17.98 9.92
CA THR A 452 -10.45 17.19 9.17
C THR A 452 -11.10 16.26 8.13
N ARG A 453 -12.38 15.92 8.27
CA ARG A 453 -13.11 15.11 7.27
C ARG A 453 -13.73 15.94 6.16
N LYS A 454 -14.02 17.22 6.41
CA LYS A 454 -14.57 18.12 5.40
C LYS A 454 -13.54 18.34 4.30
N PHE A 455 -13.97 18.11 3.06
CA PHE A 455 -13.18 18.44 1.88
C PHE A 455 -13.23 19.95 1.66
N ARG A 456 -12.15 20.65 2.02
CA ARG A 456 -12.08 22.12 1.98
C ARG A 456 -10.79 22.57 1.29
N PRO A 457 -10.77 22.72 -0.04
CA PRO A 457 -9.62 23.25 -0.78
C PRO A 457 -9.10 24.57 -0.22
N GLU A 458 -9.98 25.45 0.26
CA GLU A 458 -9.67 26.76 0.84
C GLU A 458 -8.67 26.68 2.00
N ARG A 459 -8.55 25.52 2.66
CA ARG A 459 -7.52 25.26 3.68
C ARG A 459 -6.12 25.63 3.17
N TRP A 460 -5.85 25.35 1.90
CA TRP A 460 -4.53 25.52 1.29
C TRP A 460 -4.34 26.88 0.61
N LEU A 461 -5.37 27.73 0.63
CA LEU A 461 -5.27 29.14 0.27
C LEU A 461 -4.90 30.01 1.47
N ASP A 462 -5.17 29.52 2.69
CA ASP A 462 -4.80 30.19 3.93
C ASP A 462 -3.29 30.06 4.19
N PRO A 463 -2.54 31.19 4.31
CA PRO A 463 -1.12 31.17 4.62
C PRO A 463 -0.76 30.44 5.93
N SER A 464 -1.67 30.36 6.90
CA SER A 464 -1.47 29.67 8.17
C SER A 464 -1.29 28.15 8.02
N SER A 465 -1.87 27.56 6.96
CA SER A 465 -1.78 26.12 6.67
C SER A 465 -0.46 25.72 6.01
N ARG A 466 0.42 26.66 5.66
CA ARG A 466 1.66 26.37 4.90
C ARG A 466 2.57 25.33 5.58
N ASN A 467 2.65 25.36 6.92
CA ASN A 467 3.43 24.39 7.69
C ASN A 467 2.82 22.99 7.72
N LEU A 468 1.54 22.85 7.37
CA LEU A 468 0.82 21.58 7.31
C LEU A 468 0.99 20.87 5.97
N GLU A 469 1.41 21.58 4.91
CA GLU A 469 1.56 21.00 3.57
C GLU A 469 2.53 19.83 3.53
N LYS A 470 3.63 19.91 4.30
CA LYS A 470 4.59 18.79 4.42
C LYS A 470 3.99 17.54 5.08
N TYR A 471 2.87 17.69 5.77
CA TYR A 471 2.13 16.58 6.38
C TYR A 471 1.04 16.02 5.46
N ILE A 472 0.95 16.44 4.19
CA ILE A 472 0.25 15.71 3.12
C ILE A 472 1.11 14.51 2.71
N VAL A 473 1.17 13.52 3.61
CA VAL A 473 2.06 12.35 3.54
C VAL A 473 1.49 11.15 2.75
N ASN A 474 0.56 11.39 1.81
CA ASN A 474 0.04 10.34 0.94
C ASN A 474 1.14 9.68 0.08
N PHE A 475 2.25 10.41 -0.16
CA PHE A 475 3.45 9.91 -0.83
C PHE A 475 4.60 9.55 0.13
N SER A 476 4.33 9.46 1.44
CA SER A 476 5.37 9.32 2.48
C SER A 476 6.37 10.49 2.48
N SER A 477 7.53 10.32 3.11
CA SER A 477 8.60 11.32 3.19
C SER A 477 9.99 10.69 3.24
N GLY A 478 11.03 11.53 3.19
CA GLY A 478 12.43 11.15 3.37
C GLY A 478 13.00 10.22 2.30
N SER A 479 13.95 9.36 2.68
CA SER A 479 14.68 8.50 1.73
C SER A 479 13.81 7.42 1.07
N ARG A 480 12.63 7.17 1.62
CA ARG A 480 11.63 6.21 1.13
C ARG A 480 10.35 6.91 0.61
N ILE A 481 10.44 8.19 0.28
CA ILE A 481 9.35 8.92 -0.40
C ILE A 481 8.97 8.21 -1.70
N CYS A 482 7.70 8.29 -2.11
CA CYS A 482 7.18 7.70 -3.35
C CYS A 482 8.14 7.92 -4.52
N LEU A 483 8.49 6.83 -5.21
CA LEU A 483 9.35 6.88 -6.39
C LEU A 483 8.64 7.58 -7.56
N GLY A 484 7.36 7.27 -7.78
CA GLY A 484 6.55 7.78 -8.89
C GLY A 484 5.85 9.12 -8.65
N ILE A 485 6.26 9.92 -7.66
CA ILE A 485 5.53 11.16 -7.30
C ILE A 485 5.39 12.12 -8.48
N HIS A 486 6.42 12.29 -9.30
CA HIS A 486 6.37 13.20 -10.44
C HIS A 486 5.46 12.67 -11.55
N LEU A 487 5.47 11.36 -11.83
CA LEU A 487 4.58 10.73 -12.80
C LEU A 487 3.12 10.85 -12.37
N ALA A 488 2.84 10.53 -11.10
CA ALA A 488 1.50 10.67 -10.54
C ALA A 488 0.98 12.12 -10.65
N MET A 489 1.80 13.12 -10.31
CA MET A 489 1.40 14.52 -10.45
C MET A 489 1.19 14.92 -11.92
N LEU A 490 2.04 14.45 -12.84
CA LEU A 490 1.87 14.68 -14.27
C LEU A 490 0.52 14.13 -14.76
N GLU A 491 0.18 12.89 -14.40
CA GLU A 491 -1.09 12.24 -14.74
C GLU A 491 -2.29 13.00 -14.15
N ILE A 492 -2.22 13.39 -12.87
CA ILE A 492 -3.30 14.14 -12.19
C ILE A 492 -3.54 15.49 -12.87
N TYR A 493 -2.49 16.26 -13.16
CA TYR A 493 -2.61 17.55 -13.85
C TYR A 493 -3.00 17.41 -15.33
N HIS A 494 -2.92 16.20 -15.91
CA HIS A 494 -3.44 15.92 -17.24
C HIS A 494 -4.92 15.56 -17.21
N ILE A 495 -5.31 14.62 -16.37
CA ILE A 495 -6.64 14.03 -16.41
C ILE A 495 -7.66 14.95 -15.74
N LEU A 496 -7.37 15.46 -14.53
CA LEU A 496 -8.35 16.16 -13.73
C LEU A 496 -8.82 17.49 -14.35
N PRO A 497 -7.91 18.40 -14.80
CA PRO A 497 -8.34 19.68 -15.38
C PRO A 497 -9.13 19.50 -16.68
N GLU A 498 -8.80 18.49 -17.48
CA GLU A 498 -9.53 18.20 -18.72
C GLU A 498 -10.92 17.64 -18.46
N MET A 499 -11.05 16.76 -17.47
CA MET A 499 -12.37 16.29 -17.03
C MET A 499 -13.28 17.47 -16.65
N VAL A 500 -12.78 18.38 -15.80
CA VAL A 500 -13.55 19.56 -15.35
C VAL A 500 -13.83 20.53 -16.49
N ARG A 501 -12.88 20.71 -17.43
CA ARG A 501 -13.04 21.64 -18.56
C ARG A 501 -14.06 21.14 -19.58
N ARG A 502 -14.18 19.83 -19.78
CA ARG A 502 -15.02 19.22 -20.82
C ARG A 502 -16.40 18.78 -20.32
N TYR A 503 -16.51 18.36 -19.05
CA TYR A 503 -17.73 17.70 -18.56
C TYR A 503 -18.27 18.36 -17.28
N GLU A 504 -19.59 18.36 -17.17
CA GLU A 504 -20.28 18.46 -15.89
C GLU A 504 -20.36 17.05 -15.31
N ILE A 505 -19.91 16.90 -14.06
CA ILE A 505 -19.84 15.64 -13.33
C ILE A 505 -20.92 15.66 -12.27
N GLU A 506 -21.81 14.67 -12.30
CA GLU A 506 -22.83 14.46 -11.27
C GLU A 506 -22.64 13.09 -10.61
N LEU A 507 -23.09 12.97 -9.37
CA LEU A 507 -23.12 11.68 -8.69
C LEU A 507 -24.20 10.77 -9.32
N GLY A 508 -23.86 9.49 -9.50
CA GLY A 508 -24.85 8.45 -9.74
C GLY A 508 -25.73 8.24 -8.51
N ASP A 509 -26.87 7.57 -8.67
CA ASP A 509 -27.89 7.48 -7.62
C ASP A 509 -27.37 6.79 -6.34
N VAL A 510 -26.60 5.71 -6.49
CA VAL A 510 -25.98 5.00 -5.36
C VAL A 510 -25.04 5.92 -4.57
N MET A 511 -24.20 6.69 -5.28
CA MET A 511 -23.23 7.59 -4.65
C MET A 511 -23.89 8.83 -4.03
N LYS A 512 -25.06 9.26 -4.51
CA LYS A 512 -25.87 10.30 -3.86
C LYS A 512 -26.42 9.83 -2.52
N GLU A 513 -26.91 8.59 -2.46
CA GLU A 513 -27.52 8.03 -1.25
C GLU A 513 -26.48 7.61 -0.21
N GLU A 514 -25.43 6.90 -0.64
CA GLU A 514 -24.48 6.27 0.27
C GLU A 514 -23.24 7.11 0.59
N GLY A 515 -22.94 8.09 -0.27
CA GLY A 515 -21.67 8.82 -0.29
C GLY A 515 -20.50 7.95 -0.77
N PHE A 516 -19.31 8.54 -0.88
CA PHE A 516 -18.11 7.78 -1.24
C PHE A 516 -17.67 6.88 -0.09
N ARG A 517 -17.50 5.59 -0.37
CA ARG A 517 -17.04 4.58 0.59
C ARG A 517 -15.81 3.86 0.04
N PHE A 518 -14.91 3.51 0.95
CA PHE A 518 -13.78 2.65 0.64
C PHE A 518 -13.60 1.60 1.74
N ILE A 519 -13.17 0.42 1.32
CA ILE A 519 -12.73 -0.65 2.21
C ILE A 519 -11.26 -0.39 2.54
N ASP A 520 -10.93 -0.27 3.82
CA ASP A 520 -9.52 -0.21 4.23
C ASP A 520 -8.98 -1.62 4.45
N SER A 521 -8.11 -2.02 3.54
CA SER A 521 -7.35 -3.27 3.61
C SER A 521 -5.87 -2.95 3.60
N TRP A 522 -5.44 -2.08 4.52
CA TRP A 522 -4.14 -1.38 4.56
C TRP A 522 -3.97 -0.31 3.47
N MET A 523 -4.52 -0.55 2.29
CA MET A 523 -4.76 0.47 1.27
C MET A 523 -6.27 0.67 1.09
N PRO A 524 -6.71 1.89 0.74
CA PRO A 524 -8.11 2.16 0.45
C PRO A 524 -8.48 1.52 -0.89
N LEU A 525 -9.54 0.74 -0.90
CA LEU A 525 -10.18 0.21 -2.09
C LEU A 525 -11.56 0.84 -2.21
N ALA A 526 -11.82 1.59 -3.28
CA ALA A 526 -13.16 2.12 -3.52
C ALA A 526 -14.17 0.96 -3.54
N GLU A 527 -15.30 1.10 -2.83
CA GLU A 527 -16.42 0.18 -3.02
C GLU A 527 -16.90 0.34 -4.46
N ARG A 528 -16.97 -0.77 -5.21
CA ARG A 528 -17.41 -0.73 -6.60
C ARG A 528 -18.92 -0.62 -6.63
N HIS A 529 -19.42 0.37 -7.36
CA HIS A 529 -20.81 0.44 -7.78
C HIS A 529 -20.82 0.55 -9.30
N ASP A 530 -21.76 -0.14 -9.94
CA ASP A 530 -21.78 -0.25 -11.40
C ASP A 530 -22.02 1.12 -12.10
N LEU A 531 -22.31 2.20 -11.37
CA LEU A 531 -22.57 3.55 -11.89
C LEU A 531 -22.23 4.65 -10.85
N ASP A 532 -20.93 4.97 -10.69
CA ASP A 532 -20.49 5.97 -9.68
C ASP A 532 -20.88 7.41 -10.05
N PHE A 533 -20.80 7.76 -11.34
CA PHE A 533 -20.94 9.13 -11.85
C PHE A 533 -21.79 9.20 -13.11
N LEU A 534 -22.31 10.39 -13.39
CA LEU A 534 -22.93 10.74 -14.66
C LEU A 534 -22.16 11.91 -15.27
N LEU A 535 -21.77 11.76 -16.53
CA LEU A 535 -21.05 12.78 -17.29
C LEU A 535 -21.96 13.36 -18.36
N THR A 536 -21.93 14.69 -18.47
CA THR A 536 -22.54 15.43 -19.59
C THR A 536 -21.54 16.41 -20.15
N VAL A 537 -21.54 16.60 -21.47
CA VAL A 537 -20.65 17.59 -22.11
C VAL A 537 -21.07 18.97 -21.60
N ARG A 538 -20.09 19.70 -21.06
CA ARG A 538 -20.33 21.03 -20.51
C ARG A 538 -20.43 22.06 -21.65
N GLU A 539 -21.47 22.89 -21.59
CA GLU A 539 -21.61 24.06 -22.46
C GLU A 539 -20.53 25.11 -22.13
N GLU A 540 -20.11 25.89 -23.14
CA GLU A 540 -18.87 26.68 -23.06
C GLU A 540 -18.78 27.69 -21.92
#